data_AF-A0A656Z8U3-F1
#
_entry.id   AF-A0A656Z8U3-F1
#
_cell.length_a   1.000
_cell.length_b   1.000
_cell.length_c   1.000
_cell.angle_alpha   90.00
_cell.angle_beta   90.00
_cell.angle_gamma   90.00
#
_symmetry.space_group_name_H-M   'P 1'
#
loop_
_entity.id
_entity.type
_entity.pdbx_description
1 polymer ?
#
loop_
_entity_poly.entity_id
_entity_poly.type
_entity_poly.pdbx_seq_one_letter_code
_entity_poly.pdbx_strand_id
1 'polypeptide(L)'
;MKPTDINNPDYFHKVVDCQWACPAHTPVPQYIRAIAAGQYADAYMINWRANVFPGILGRVCDRPCEPACRRGRVDKEPVAICRLKRVAADFKDDVHDRLPQAPAQKNGKRIACVGAGPASLTVARDLAVLGYEVTVFDNGKSAGGMMRSQIPKFRLPDSVIDEECDYVFGLGVTSRQERWVDSLRGLLAEDWDAVFVGTGAPRGRDADVPGRQEAAAHIHIGIEWLANVAFGHVDGISPRVIVLGGGNTAMDCCRSARRLGGTDVKVVVRSGFDEMKASPWEKEDAMHEGIPIHNFLVPKAFVHDDGKLRGVSFEKVRAEYDAKGRRNLVPTGEPDVLMECDEVLVAIGQENSFSWIERDIGVEFDKWGMPVLDAKTFQSTLPRVFFGGDASFGPKNIITAVAQGHEAAISIDNFCRGKEVAQRVIPPVNLVSQKMGIHEWSYDNQVSEDARKKVPMKPLEFALADIKLELELGFDPRLAYAEAERCLNCDVQTVFAPKLCIECDACVDICPTECITFTANGEEGDLRGRLKAPARNANQALYVSPELKTDRVMVKDENVCLHCGMCAERCPTGAWDMQAFYYEIAHAGAEVPKR
;
A
#
# COMPACT_ATOMS: atom_id res chain seq x y z
N MET A 1 -11.69 3.34 34.62
CA MET A 1 -11.94 3.24 33.17
C MET A 1 -13.16 2.39 32.91
N LYS A 2 -13.87 2.64 31.80
CA LYS A 2 -14.98 1.78 31.38
C LYS A 2 -14.45 0.44 30.86
N PRO A 3 -15.20 -0.67 31.02
CA PRO A 3 -14.85 -1.93 30.38
C PRO A 3 -14.76 -1.77 28.86
N THR A 4 -13.82 -2.48 28.25
CA THR A 4 -13.64 -2.50 26.80
C THR A 4 -14.83 -3.14 26.12
N ASP A 5 -15.42 -2.46 25.13
CA ASP A 5 -16.43 -3.05 24.26
C ASP A 5 -15.75 -3.82 23.12
N ILE A 6 -15.64 -5.13 23.32
CA ILE A 6 -15.04 -6.04 22.34
C ILE A 6 -15.94 -6.32 21.13
N ASN A 7 -17.18 -5.84 21.11
CA ASN A 7 -18.05 -5.89 19.94
C ASN A 7 -17.82 -4.70 18.99
N ASN A 8 -17.05 -3.70 19.44
CA ASN A 8 -16.64 -2.60 18.58
C ASN A 8 -15.62 -3.12 17.54
N PRO A 9 -15.92 -3.05 16.23
CA PRO A 9 -15.04 -3.58 15.19
C PRO A 9 -13.65 -2.93 15.18
N ASP A 10 -13.55 -1.67 15.61
CA ASP A 10 -12.29 -0.94 15.59
C ASP A 10 -11.33 -1.40 16.69
N TYR A 11 -11.81 -1.97 17.79
CA TYR A 11 -10.95 -2.26 18.93
C TYR A 11 -9.86 -3.28 18.56
N PHE A 12 -10.26 -4.49 18.16
CA PHE A 12 -9.31 -5.53 17.77
C PHE A 12 -8.67 -5.25 16.41
N HIS A 13 -9.36 -4.57 15.49
CA HIS A 13 -8.74 -4.18 14.23
C HIS A 13 -7.51 -3.27 14.44
N LYS A 14 -7.57 -2.33 15.40
CA LYS A 14 -6.43 -1.48 15.79
C LYS A 14 -5.33 -2.23 16.54
N VAL A 15 -5.59 -3.45 17.03
CA VAL A 15 -4.53 -4.32 17.60
C VAL A 15 -3.72 -4.99 16.50
N VAL A 16 -4.31 -5.19 15.31
CA VAL A 16 -3.65 -5.76 14.13
C VAL A 16 -2.99 -4.65 13.30
N ASP A 17 -1.91 -4.05 13.83
CA ASP A 17 -1.27 -2.86 13.26
C ASP A 17 -0.94 -2.96 11.76
N CYS A 18 -0.48 -4.12 11.29
CA CYS A 18 -0.15 -4.33 9.88
C CYS A 18 -1.39 -4.31 8.97
N GLN A 19 -2.53 -4.80 9.44
CA GLN A 19 -3.81 -4.73 8.73
C GLN A 19 -4.39 -3.32 8.82
N TRP A 20 -4.34 -2.68 9.99
CA TRP A 20 -4.81 -1.31 10.20
C TRP A 20 -4.05 -0.29 9.35
N ALA A 21 -2.73 -0.47 9.20
CA ALA A 21 -1.87 0.41 8.39
C ALA A 21 -2.01 0.19 6.88
N CYS A 22 -2.51 -0.98 6.46
CA CYS A 22 -2.76 -1.24 5.04
C CYS A 22 -4.01 -0.46 4.59
N PRO A 23 -3.94 0.42 3.57
CA PRO A 23 -5.11 1.17 3.11
C PRO A 23 -6.29 0.29 2.70
N ALA A 24 -6.01 -0.90 2.17
CA ALA A 24 -7.04 -1.87 1.80
C ALA A 24 -7.39 -2.86 2.92
N HIS A 25 -6.84 -2.69 4.13
CA HIS A 25 -7.06 -3.57 5.29
C HIS A 25 -6.87 -5.06 5.00
N THR A 26 -5.84 -5.39 4.20
CA THR A 26 -5.52 -6.77 3.85
C THR A 26 -5.26 -7.60 5.12
N PRO A 27 -5.89 -8.79 5.29
CA PRO A 27 -5.77 -9.61 6.49
C PRO A 27 -4.40 -10.30 6.59
N VAL A 28 -3.38 -9.51 6.95
CA VAL A 28 -1.97 -9.89 6.91
C VAL A 28 -1.66 -11.20 7.66
N PRO A 29 -2.00 -11.33 8.96
CA PRO A 29 -1.62 -12.53 9.68
C PRO A 29 -2.33 -13.79 9.15
N GLN A 30 -3.57 -13.65 8.68
CA GLN A 30 -4.37 -14.77 8.17
C GLN A 30 -3.71 -15.43 6.96
N TYR A 31 -3.30 -14.66 5.95
CA TYR A 31 -2.64 -15.26 4.80
C TYR A 31 -1.21 -15.72 5.12
N ILE A 32 -0.53 -15.11 6.10
CA ILE A 32 0.79 -15.58 6.54
C ILE A 32 0.69 -16.97 7.19
N ARG A 33 -0.34 -17.22 8.01
CA ARG A 33 -0.60 -18.57 8.53
C ARG A 33 -0.89 -19.58 7.42
N ALA A 34 -1.66 -19.18 6.40
CA ALA A 34 -1.89 -20.05 5.24
C ALA A 34 -0.59 -20.36 4.47
N ILE A 35 0.34 -19.41 4.37
CA ILE A 35 1.69 -19.64 3.81
C ILE A 35 2.47 -20.65 4.68
N ALA A 36 2.47 -20.48 6.00
CA ALA A 36 3.12 -21.41 6.92
C ALA A 36 2.56 -22.83 6.80
N ALA A 37 1.25 -22.96 6.54
CA ALA A 37 0.58 -24.24 6.30
C ALA A 37 0.81 -24.81 4.87
N GLY A 38 1.56 -24.13 4.00
CA GLY A 38 1.75 -24.52 2.60
C GLY A 38 0.51 -24.33 1.71
N GLN A 39 -0.49 -23.61 2.18
CA GLN A 39 -1.76 -23.35 1.50
C GLN A 39 -1.68 -22.06 0.66
N TYR A 40 -0.80 -22.03 -0.34
CA TYR A 40 -0.49 -20.81 -1.09
C TYR A 40 -1.68 -20.25 -1.87
N ALA A 41 -2.53 -21.11 -2.45
CA ALA A 41 -3.74 -20.67 -3.14
C ALA A 41 -4.76 -20.03 -2.17
N ASP A 42 -4.88 -20.54 -0.93
CA ASP A 42 -5.72 -19.93 0.10
C ASP A 42 -5.15 -18.57 0.52
N ALA A 43 -3.84 -18.51 0.77
CA ALA A 43 -3.15 -17.27 1.09
C ALA A 43 -3.34 -16.21 0.00
N TYR A 44 -3.25 -16.61 -1.28
CA TYR A 44 -3.48 -15.72 -2.41
C TYR A 44 -4.91 -15.19 -2.43
N MET A 45 -5.91 -16.07 -2.28
CA MET A 45 -7.32 -15.67 -2.33
C MET A 45 -7.73 -14.79 -1.14
N ILE A 46 -7.16 -15.04 0.05
CA ILE A 46 -7.31 -14.17 1.22
C ILE A 46 -6.80 -12.75 0.91
N ASN A 47 -5.64 -12.63 0.24
CA ASN A 47 -5.14 -11.33 -0.21
C ASN A 47 -6.03 -10.71 -1.29
N TRP A 48 -6.42 -11.49 -2.31
CA TRP A 48 -7.08 -10.99 -3.52
C TRP A 48 -8.42 -10.31 -3.21
N ARG A 49 -9.15 -10.77 -2.19
CA ARG A 49 -10.40 -10.15 -1.74
C ARG A 49 -10.27 -8.65 -1.47
N ALA A 50 -9.22 -8.26 -0.75
CA ALA A 50 -8.98 -6.87 -0.36
C ALA A 50 -7.99 -6.14 -1.27
N ASN A 51 -7.02 -6.85 -1.83
CA ASN A 51 -5.88 -6.26 -2.50
C ASN A 51 -6.04 -6.20 -4.04
N VAL A 52 -6.85 -7.08 -4.62
CA VAL A 52 -7.07 -7.32 -6.06
C VAL A 52 -5.80 -7.72 -6.86
N PHE A 53 -4.61 -7.29 -6.42
CA PHE A 53 -3.31 -7.52 -7.06
C PHE A 53 -2.24 -8.09 -6.10
N PRO A 54 -2.45 -9.27 -5.45
CA PRO A 54 -1.45 -9.85 -4.56
C PRO A 54 -0.05 -10.05 -5.17
N GLY A 55 0.06 -10.52 -6.41
CA GLY A 55 1.30 -10.79 -7.13
C GLY A 55 2.08 -9.54 -7.48
N ILE A 56 1.40 -8.49 -7.97
CA ILE A 56 2.01 -7.19 -8.22
C ILE A 56 2.48 -6.58 -6.90
N LEU A 57 1.60 -6.49 -5.90
CA LEU A 57 1.94 -5.86 -4.61
C LEU A 57 2.84 -6.72 -3.73
N GLY A 58 3.05 -7.99 -4.05
CA GLY A 58 4.11 -8.80 -3.45
C GLY A 58 5.52 -8.34 -3.88
N ARG A 59 5.61 -7.68 -5.03
CA ARG A 59 6.86 -7.19 -5.62
C ARG A 59 7.11 -5.72 -5.29
N VAL A 60 6.12 -4.87 -5.55
CA VAL A 60 6.32 -3.40 -5.62
C VAL A 60 5.50 -2.58 -4.62
N CYS A 61 4.91 -3.21 -3.61
CA CYS A 61 4.19 -2.46 -2.58
C CYS A 61 5.11 -1.52 -1.80
N ASP A 62 4.58 -0.36 -1.40
CA ASP A 62 5.23 0.58 -0.48
C ASP A 62 5.23 0.11 0.99
N ARG A 63 4.73 -1.09 1.25
CA ARG A 63 4.78 -1.82 2.53
C ARG A 63 4.37 -0.99 3.75
N PRO A 64 3.25 -0.24 3.75
CA PRO A 64 2.84 0.51 4.94
C PRO A 64 2.61 -0.38 6.18
N CYS A 65 2.34 -1.66 5.94
CA CYS A 65 2.16 -2.68 6.97
C CYS A 65 3.45 -3.11 7.69
N GLU A 66 4.63 -3.01 7.06
CA GLU A 66 5.90 -3.48 7.65
C GLU A 66 6.41 -2.53 8.74
N PRO A 67 6.49 -1.20 8.54
CA PRO A 67 6.86 -0.27 9.61
C PRO A 67 5.90 -0.27 10.80
N ALA A 68 4.62 -0.59 10.57
CA ALA A 68 3.62 -0.72 11.62
C ALA A 68 3.67 -2.09 12.33
N CYS A 69 4.40 -3.08 11.79
CA CYS A 69 4.35 -4.44 12.29
C CYS A 69 4.78 -4.54 13.75
N ARG A 70 3.96 -5.22 14.56
CA ARG A 70 4.16 -5.39 15.99
C ARG A 70 5.44 -6.10 16.37
N ARG A 71 5.98 -6.89 15.44
CA ARG A 71 7.27 -7.57 15.58
C ARG A 71 8.39 -6.59 15.92
N GLY A 72 8.32 -5.34 15.41
CA GLY A 72 9.27 -4.27 15.71
C GLY A 72 9.37 -3.87 17.20
N ARG A 73 8.43 -4.33 18.04
CA ARG A 73 8.46 -4.10 19.50
C ARG A 73 9.37 -5.08 20.25
N VAL A 74 9.64 -6.25 19.67
CA VAL A 74 10.48 -7.32 20.26
C VAL A 74 11.73 -7.61 19.44
N ASP A 75 11.75 -7.19 18.18
CA ASP A 75 12.83 -7.40 17.22
C ASP A 75 13.12 -6.06 16.52
N LYS A 76 14.34 -5.88 15.99
CA LYS A 76 14.70 -4.68 15.23
C LYS A 76 13.98 -4.62 13.88
N GLU A 77 13.69 -5.78 13.30
CA GLU A 77 13.14 -5.86 11.94
C GLU A 77 11.73 -6.46 11.93
N PRO A 78 10.80 -5.88 11.15
CA PRO A 78 9.45 -6.43 11.02
C PRO A 78 9.44 -7.76 10.26
N VAL A 79 8.26 -8.39 10.21
CA VAL A 79 8.02 -9.51 9.30
C VAL A 79 8.09 -9.01 7.85
N ALA A 80 8.68 -9.79 6.94
CA ALA A 80 8.75 -9.49 5.51
C ALA A 80 7.42 -9.73 4.79
N ILE A 81 6.38 -9.01 5.22
CA ILE A 81 4.99 -9.13 4.78
C ILE A 81 4.85 -9.02 3.26
N CYS A 82 5.55 -8.08 2.63
CA CYS A 82 5.49 -7.89 1.18
C CYS A 82 6.01 -9.12 0.44
N ARG A 83 7.11 -9.71 0.92
CA ARG A 83 7.75 -10.86 0.27
C ARG A 83 6.99 -12.15 0.54
N LEU A 84 6.38 -12.31 1.71
CA LEU A 84 5.42 -13.39 1.97
C LEU A 84 4.18 -13.29 1.07
N LYS A 85 3.68 -12.08 0.80
CA LYS A 85 2.61 -11.88 -0.18
C LYS A 85 3.02 -12.37 -1.58
N ARG A 86 4.27 -12.11 -1.99
CA ARG A 86 4.82 -12.65 -3.24
C ARG A 86 4.88 -14.18 -3.22
N VAL A 87 5.28 -14.81 -2.11
CA VAL A 87 5.26 -16.29 -1.98
C VAL A 87 3.86 -16.84 -2.29
N ALA A 88 2.80 -16.24 -1.74
CA ALA A 88 1.45 -16.69 -2.04
C ALA A 88 1.12 -16.63 -3.54
N ALA A 89 1.59 -15.60 -4.25
CA ALA A 89 1.38 -15.48 -5.70
C ALA A 89 2.28 -16.38 -6.54
N ASP A 90 3.54 -16.58 -6.14
CA ASP A 90 4.52 -17.35 -6.91
C ASP A 90 4.30 -18.87 -6.77
N PHE A 91 3.71 -19.34 -5.67
CA PHE A 91 3.50 -20.77 -5.39
C PHE A 91 2.02 -21.22 -5.38
N LYS A 92 1.07 -20.34 -5.72
CA LYS A 92 -0.33 -20.76 -5.89
C LYS A 92 -0.46 -21.70 -7.08
N ASP A 93 -1.37 -22.67 -6.94
CA ASP A 93 -1.96 -23.33 -8.10
C ASP A 93 -2.92 -22.37 -8.82
N ASP A 94 -3.54 -22.84 -9.91
CA ASP A 94 -4.56 -22.05 -10.60
C ASP A 94 -5.74 -21.70 -9.67
N VAL A 95 -6.17 -20.44 -9.72
CA VAL A 95 -7.21 -19.88 -8.87
C VAL A 95 -8.46 -19.45 -9.63
N HIS A 96 -8.53 -19.62 -10.95
CA HIS A 96 -9.69 -19.19 -11.75
C HIS A 96 -11.03 -19.73 -11.21
N ASP A 97 -11.08 -21.00 -10.84
CA ASP A 97 -12.29 -21.63 -10.27
C ASP A 97 -12.66 -21.11 -8.88
N ARG A 98 -11.76 -20.37 -8.23
CA ARG A 98 -11.94 -19.77 -6.91
C ARG A 98 -12.32 -18.29 -6.97
N LEU A 99 -12.20 -17.66 -8.15
CA LEU A 99 -12.60 -16.28 -8.36
C LEU A 99 -14.13 -16.17 -8.31
N PRO A 100 -14.68 -15.05 -7.80
CA PRO A 100 -16.11 -14.82 -7.83
C PRO A 100 -16.60 -14.83 -9.28
N GLN A 101 -17.81 -15.34 -9.50
CA GLN A 101 -18.42 -15.38 -10.82
C GLN A 101 -19.39 -14.22 -10.97
N ALA A 102 -19.29 -13.47 -12.07
CA ALA A 102 -20.30 -12.48 -12.39
C ALA A 102 -21.63 -13.18 -12.74
N PRO A 103 -22.79 -12.62 -12.32
CA PRO A 103 -24.07 -13.22 -12.64
C PRO A 103 -24.32 -13.21 -14.15
N ALA A 104 -24.94 -14.29 -14.64
CA ALA A 104 -25.30 -14.41 -16.06
C ALA A 104 -26.31 -13.35 -16.49
N GLN A 105 -27.28 -13.02 -15.62
CA GLN A 105 -28.20 -11.92 -15.83
C GLN A 105 -27.58 -10.63 -15.28
N LYS A 106 -27.35 -9.66 -16.18
CA LYS A 106 -26.89 -8.32 -15.81
C LYS A 106 -28.02 -7.52 -15.17
N ASN A 107 -27.66 -6.56 -14.32
CA ASN A 107 -28.60 -5.73 -13.57
C ASN A 107 -29.15 -4.54 -14.39
N GLY A 108 -28.74 -4.41 -15.65
CA GLY A 108 -29.18 -3.37 -16.58
C GLY A 108 -28.52 -2.01 -16.37
N LYS A 109 -27.45 -1.92 -15.57
CA LYS A 109 -26.70 -0.68 -15.32
C LYS A 109 -25.34 -0.71 -15.99
N ARG A 110 -25.01 0.39 -16.69
CA ARG A 110 -23.78 0.54 -17.48
C ARG A 110 -22.81 1.52 -16.84
N ILE A 111 -21.58 1.08 -16.63
CA ILE A 111 -20.52 1.87 -15.97
C ILE A 111 -19.31 2.00 -16.91
N ALA A 112 -18.86 3.23 -17.13
CA ALA A 112 -17.62 3.50 -17.85
C ALA A 112 -16.49 3.80 -16.85
N CYS A 113 -15.37 3.09 -16.95
CA CYS A 113 -14.15 3.38 -16.20
C CYS A 113 -13.09 3.92 -17.18
N VAL A 114 -12.57 5.11 -16.94
CA VAL A 114 -11.54 5.76 -17.78
C VAL A 114 -10.17 5.57 -17.14
N GLY A 115 -9.26 4.92 -17.87
CA GLY A 115 -7.97 4.39 -17.42
C GLY A 115 -8.08 2.94 -16.97
N ALA A 116 -7.16 2.08 -17.37
CA ALA A 116 -7.04 0.66 -16.97
C ALA A 116 -5.96 0.46 -15.90
N GLY A 117 -5.84 1.41 -14.96
CA GLY A 117 -4.97 1.31 -13.79
C GLY A 117 -5.63 0.60 -12.60
N PRO A 118 -4.92 0.53 -11.45
CA PRO A 118 -5.38 -0.20 -10.27
C PRO A 118 -6.77 0.21 -9.80
N ALA A 119 -7.05 1.52 -9.72
CA ALA A 119 -8.32 2.02 -9.19
C ALA A 119 -9.52 1.59 -10.04
N SER A 120 -9.43 1.75 -11.37
CA SER A 120 -10.51 1.36 -12.30
C SER A 120 -10.72 -0.15 -12.34
N LEU A 121 -9.64 -0.91 -12.30
CA LEU A 121 -9.72 -2.38 -12.27
C LEU A 121 -10.33 -2.87 -10.95
N THR A 122 -10.05 -2.23 -9.82
CA THR A 122 -10.73 -2.53 -8.55
C THR A 122 -12.23 -2.18 -8.62
N VAL A 123 -12.60 -1.02 -9.17
CA VAL A 123 -14.02 -0.66 -9.38
C VAL A 123 -14.70 -1.68 -10.29
N ALA A 124 -14.05 -2.06 -11.39
CA ALA A 124 -14.58 -3.04 -12.32
C ALA A 124 -14.78 -4.42 -11.67
N ARG A 125 -13.81 -4.87 -10.87
CA ARG A 125 -13.89 -6.12 -10.10
C ARG A 125 -15.09 -6.11 -9.15
N ASP A 126 -15.26 -5.04 -8.38
CA ASP A 126 -16.32 -4.95 -7.35
C ASP A 126 -17.73 -4.82 -7.95
N LEU A 127 -17.86 -4.12 -9.09
CA LEU A 127 -19.16 -3.92 -9.73
C LEU A 127 -19.55 -5.09 -10.66
N ALA A 128 -18.60 -5.73 -11.35
CA ALA A 128 -18.89 -6.84 -12.26
C ALA A 128 -19.57 -8.01 -11.55
N VAL A 129 -19.15 -8.33 -10.32
CA VAL A 129 -19.74 -9.41 -9.50
C VAL A 129 -21.17 -9.12 -9.04
N LEU A 130 -21.62 -7.86 -9.12
CA LEU A 130 -23.00 -7.45 -8.84
C LEU A 130 -23.88 -7.39 -10.10
N GLY A 131 -23.33 -7.78 -11.25
CA GLY A 131 -24.04 -7.81 -12.53
C GLY A 131 -24.06 -6.50 -13.30
N TYR A 132 -23.24 -5.51 -12.92
CA TYR A 132 -23.08 -4.30 -13.74
C TYR A 132 -22.38 -4.62 -15.06
N GLU A 133 -22.71 -3.85 -16.10
CA GLU A 133 -22.00 -3.84 -17.37
C GLU A 133 -20.89 -2.80 -17.32
N VAL A 134 -19.68 -3.25 -16.96
CA VAL A 134 -18.51 -2.37 -16.82
C VAL A 134 -17.69 -2.39 -18.10
N THR A 135 -17.38 -1.20 -18.62
CA THR A 135 -16.43 -0.99 -19.72
C THR A 135 -15.24 -0.17 -19.24
N VAL A 136 -14.03 -0.69 -19.43
CA VAL A 136 -12.78 0.01 -19.11
C VAL A 136 -12.16 0.54 -20.39
N PHE A 137 -11.98 1.86 -20.47
CA PHE A 137 -11.34 2.56 -21.58
C PHE A 137 -9.90 2.89 -21.22
N ASP A 138 -8.96 2.59 -22.09
CA ASP A 138 -7.55 2.95 -21.89
C ASP A 138 -6.87 3.24 -23.23
N ASN A 139 -5.90 4.14 -23.24
CA ASN A 139 -5.15 4.48 -24.45
C ASN A 139 -3.97 3.53 -24.71
N GLY A 140 -3.56 2.74 -23.72
CA GLY A 140 -2.54 1.71 -23.86
C GLY A 140 -3.04 0.48 -24.62
N LYS A 141 -2.10 -0.38 -25.01
CA LYS A 141 -2.40 -1.67 -25.68
C LYS A 141 -2.88 -2.74 -24.71
N SER A 142 -2.53 -2.60 -23.43
CA SER A 142 -2.78 -3.59 -22.38
C SER A 142 -3.03 -2.88 -21.06
N ALA A 143 -3.88 -3.47 -20.22
CA ALA A 143 -4.21 -2.93 -18.91
C ALA A 143 -3.02 -2.94 -17.93
N GLY A 144 -3.18 -2.26 -16.80
CA GLY A 144 -2.17 -2.09 -15.76
C GLY A 144 -1.76 -0.63 -15.56
N GLY A 145 -2.08 0.25 -16.51
CA GLY A 145 -1.81 1.69 -16.43
C GLY A 145 -0.36 1.98 -16.07
N MET A 146 -0.15 2.79 -15.03
CA MET A 146 1.21 3.14 -14.56
C MET A 146 1.99 1.98 -13.96
N MET A 147 1.34 0.90 -13.49
CA MET A 147 2.09 -0.30 -13.06
C MET A 147 2.84 -0.92 -14.23
N ARG A 148 2.31 -0.81 -15.45
CA ARG A 148 2.97 -1.29 -16.66
C ARG A 148 3.91 -0.26 -17.27
N SER A 149 3.48 1.00 -17.34
CA SER A 149 4.26 2.02 -18.06
C SER A 149 5.38 2.64 -17.23
N GLN A 150 5.36 2.54 -15.91
CA GLN A 150 6.32 3.27 -15.05
C GLN A 150 7.21 2.38 -14.20
N ILE A 151 6.73 1.18 -13.86
CA ILE A 151 7.50 0.27 -13.02
C ILE A 151 8.41 -0.56 -13.93
N PRO A 152 9.73 -0.57 -13.68
CA PRO A 152 10.64 -1.34 -14.51
C PRO A 152 10.37 -2.85 -14.45
N LYS A 153 10.59 -3.53 -15.58
CA LYS A 153 10.33 -4.98 -15.73
C LYS A 153 11.14 -5.85 -14.79
N PHE A 154 12.36 -5.42 -14.42
CA PHE A 154 13.19 -6.11 -13.43
C PHE A 154 12.62 -6.07 -11.99
N ARG A 155 11.63 -5.21 -11.72
CA ARG A 155 10.86 -5.19 -10.46
C ARG A 155 9.49 -5.83 -10.60
N LEU A 156 8.83 -5.59 -11.73
CA LEU A 156 7.49 -6.09 -12.00
C LEU A 156 7.37 -6.63 -13.44
N PRO A 157 7.42 -7.96 -13.62
CA PRO A 157 7.28 -8.57 -14.94
C PRO A 157 5.88 -8.34 -15.54
N ASP A 158 5.82 -8.12 -16.85
CA ASP A 158 4.55 -7.95 -17.60
C ASP A 158 3.59 -9.13 -17.39
N SER A 159 4.11 -10.36 -17.32
CA SER A 159 3.31 -11.58 -17.14
C SER A 159 2.51 -11.58 -15.83
N VAL A 160 3.05 -10.96 -14.76
CA VAL A 160 2.35 -10.84 -13.47
C VAL A 160 1.24 -9.80 -13.58
N ILE A 161 1.47 -8.71 -14.33
CA ILE A 161 0.45 -7.69 -14.60
C ILE A 161 -0.67 -8.29 -15.43
N ASP A 162 -0.32 -9.01 -16.50
CA ASP A 162 -1.27 -9.66 -17.41
C ASP A 162 -2.17 -10.62 -16.63
N GLU A 163 -1.59 -11.56 -15.86
CA GLU A 163 -2.35 -12.53 -15.06
C GLU A 163 -3.38 -11.87 -14.13
N GLU A 164 -2.96 -10.87 -13.33
CA GLU A 164 -3.87 -10.27 -12.35
C GLU A 164 -4.91 -9.32 -12.98
N CYS A 165 -4.57 -8.66 -14.10
CA CYS A 165 -5.55 -7.89 -14.86
C CYS A 165 -6.57 -8.81 -15.53
N ASP A 166 -6.13 -9.94 -16.06
CA ASP A 166 -6.98 -10.92 -16.73
C ASP A 166 -7.98 -11.57 -15.78
N TYR A 167 -7.65 -11.73 -14.50
CA TYR A 167 -8.61 -12.12 -13.47
C TYR A 167 -9.78 -11.14 -13.35
N VAL A 168 -9.54 -9.84 -13.51
CA VAL A 168 -10.60 -8.81 -13.49
C VAL A 168 -11.41 -8.85 -14.78
N PHE A 169 -10.75 -8.96 -15.94
CA PHE A 169 -11.47 -9.06 -17.22
C PHE A 169 -12.27 -10.35 -17.36
N GLY A 170 -11.80 -11.44 -16.77
CA GLY A 170 -12.48 -12.73 -16.67
C GLY A 170 -13.85 -12.66 -15.96
N LEU A 171 -14.13 -11.58 -15.22
CA LEU A 171 -15.45 -11.30 -14.63
C LEU A 171 -16.48 -10.77 -15.64
N GLY A 172 -16.15 -10.76 -16.93
CA GLY A 172 -16.99 -10.22 -18.00
C GLY A 172 -16.94 -8.70 -18.10
N VAL A 173 -15.83 -8.09 -17.67
CA VAL A 173 -15.56 -6.66 -17.86
C VAL A 173 -15.13 -6.43 -19.31
N THR A 174 -15.75 -5.45 -19.98
CA THR A 174 -15.39 -5.12 -21.36
C THR A 174 -14.15 -4.25 -21.39
N SER A 175 -13.12 -4.67 -22.12
CA SER A 175 -11.90 -3.88 -22.33
C SER A 175 -11.95 -3.12 -23.66
N ARG A 176 -11.73 -1.80 -23.61
CA ARG A 176 -11.59 -0.90 -24.76
C ARG A 176 -10.21 -0.25 -24.71
N GLN A 177 -9.19 -1.05 -24.99
CA GLN A 177 -7.80 -0.62 -25.14
C GLN A 177 -7.61 0.21 -26.41
N GLU A 178 -6.47 0.91 -26.51
CA GLU A 178 -6.12 1.80 -27.63
C GLU A 178 -7.19 2.86 -27.94
N ARG A 179 -8.00 3.21 -26.93
CA ARG A 179 -9.07 4.21 -27.03
C ARG A 179 -8.71 5.42 -26.19
N TRP A 180 -8.31 6.49 -26.87
CA TRP A 180 -8.17 7.80 -26.25
C TRP A 180 -9.54 8.41 -25.97
N VAL A 181 -9.76 8.89 -24.74
CA VAL A 181 -10.95 9.67 -24.35
C VAL A 181 -10.52 11.13 -24.29
N ASP A 182 -10.97 11.92 -25.26
CA ASP A 182 -10.65 13.35 -25.40
C ASP A 182 -11.70 14.29 -24.80
N SER A 183 -12.89 13.78 -24.47
CA SER A 183 -14.03 14.55 -24.00
C SER A 183 -14.86 13.76 -22.99
N LEU A 184 -14.97 14.26 -21.75
CA LEU A 184 -15.90 13.68 -20.78
C LEU A 184 -17.35 13.91 -21.21
N ARG A 185 -17.67 15.08 -21.78
CA ARG A 185 -19.00 15.33 -22.36
C ARG A 185 -19.38 14.29 -23.41
N GLY A 186 -18.46 13.98 -24.33
CA GLY A 186 -18.66 13.00 -25.39
C GLY A 186 -18.95 11.62 -24.81
N LEU A 187 -18.13 11.18 -23.84
CA LEU A 187 -18.36 9.92 -23.14
C LEU A 187 -19.72 9.90 -22.44
N LEU A 188 -20.08 10.98 -21.73
CA LEU A 188 -21.35 11.13 -21.03
C LEU A 188 -22.60 11.16 -21.94
N ALA A 189 -22.42 11.36 -23.24
CA ALA A 189 -23.48 11.29 -24.24
C ALA A 189 -23.78 9.86 -24.72
N GLU A 190 -22.98 8.86 -24.31
CA GLU A 190 -23.18 7.44 -24.65
C GLU A 190 -24.09 6.68 -23.65
N ASP A 191 -24.92 7.41 -22.90
CA ASP A 191 -25.92 6.90 -21.94
C ASP A 191 -25.36 5.93 -20.88
N TRP A 192 -24.29 6.34 -20.19
CA TRP A 192 -23.76 5.64 -19.00
C TRP A 192 -24.51 6.05 -17.74
N ASP A 193 -24.82 5.07 -16.87
CA ASP A 193 -25.41 5.34 -15.56
C ASP A 193 -24.40 6.03 -14.63
N ALA A 194 -23.12 5.64 -14.70
CA ALA A 194 -22.04 6.33 -14.00
C ALA A 194 -20.72 6.23 -14.76
N VAL A 195 -19.85 7.23 -14.55
CA VAL A 195 -18.48 7.26 -15.06
C VAL A 195 -17.51 7.35 -13.88
N PHE A 196 -16.51 6.47 -13.88
CA PHE A 196 -15.39 6.48 -12.97
C PHE A 196 -14.12 6.94 -13.69
N VAL A 197 -13.42 7.92 -13.14
CA VAL A 197 -12.18 8.46 -13.68
C VAL A 197 -10.99 8.00 -12.84
N GLY A 198 -10.22 7.05 -13.39
CA GLY A 198 -9.02 6.46 -12.80
C GLY A 198 -7.77 6.69 -13.68
N THR A 199 -7.66 7.85 -14.32
CA THR A 199 -6.59 8.19 -15.30
C THR A 199 -5.22 8.48 -14.68
N GLY A 200 -5.13 8.50 -13.34
CA GLY A 200 -3.90 8.76 -12.60
C GLY A 200 -3.39 10.21 -12.70
N ALA A 201 -2.08 10.39 -12.50
CA ALA A 201 -1.37 11.67 -12.59
C ALA A 201 -0.32 11.65 -13.73
N PRO A 202 -0.76 11.73 -15.00
CA PRO A 202 0.07 11.35 -16.15
C PRO A 202 1.19 12.34 -16.50
N ARG A 203 1.17 13.56 -15.94
CA ARG A 203 2.15 14.61 -16.29
C ARG A 203 3.30 14.61 -15.28
N GLY A 204 4.55 14.60 -15.76
CA GLY A 204 5.70 14.83 -14.89
C GLY A 204 5.94 16.31 -14.63
N ARG A 205 6.43 16.64 -13.43
CA ARG A 205 6.89 18.00 -13.11
C ARG A 205 8.24 18.26 -13.76
N ASP A 206 8.40 19.46 -14.29
CA ASP A 206 9.65 19.91 -14.90
C ASP A 206 10.41 20.89 -13.98
N ALA A 207 11.72 21.01 -14.21
CA ALA A 207 12.58 21.97 -13.54
C ALA A 207 12.73 23.23 -14.41
N ASP A 208 12.15 24.34 -13.95
CA ASP A 208 12.27 25.65 -14.61
C ASP A 208 13.53 26.38 -14.10
N VAL A 209 14.67 26.04 -14.68
CA VAL A 209 15.98 26.66 -14.38
C VAL A 209 16.72 27.02 -15.68
N PRO A 210 17.62 28.03 -15.66
CA PRO A 210 18.41 28.42 -16.83
C PRO A 210 19.08 27.23 -17.54
N GLY A 211 19.10 27.25 -18.87
CA GLY A 211 19.67 26.19 -19.72
C GLY A 211 18.74 25.01 -20.01
N ARG A 212 17.56 24.95 -19.37
CA ARG A 212 16.60 23.84 -19.55
C ARG A 212 16.09 23.72 -20.99
N GLN A 213 15.86 24.83 -21.66
CA GLN A 213 15.30 24.86 -23.02
C GLN A 213 16.40 24.60 -24.06
N GLU A 214 17.56 25.19 -23.85
CA GLU A 214 18.72 25.11 -24.72
C GLU A 214 19.28 23.67 -24.79
N ALA A 215 19.25 22.94 -23.68
CA ALA A 215 19.73 21.56 -23.58
C ALA A 215 18.59 20.51 -23.58
N ALA A 216 17.38 20.86 -24.05
CA ALA A 216 16.19 20.02 -23.92
C ALA A 216 16.32 18.61 -24.53
N ALA A 217 17.17 18.42 -25.53
CA ALA A 217 17.43 17.11 -26.14
C ALA A 217 18.04 16.08 -25.18
N HIS A 218 18.68 16.54 -24.10
CA HIS A 218 19.39 15.71 -23.11
C HIS A 218 18.73 15.74 -21.72
N ILE A 219 17.55 16.37 -21.61
CA ILE A 219 16.84 16.52 -20.34
C ILE A 219 15.46 15.89 -20.52
N HIS A 220 15.26 14.75 -19.86
CA HIS A 220 14.05 13.96 -19.96
C HIS A 220 13.22 14.04 -18.69
N ILE A 221 11.90 14.10 -18.84
CA ILE A 221 10.99 13.93 -17.70
C ILE A 221 10.96 12.45 -17.33
N GLY A 222 11.27 12.13 -16.07
CA GLY A 222 11.53 10.76 -15.64
C GLY A 222 10.36 9.80 -15.89
N ILE A 223 9.11 10.24 -15.70
CA ILE A 223 7.92 9.42 -15.94
C ILE A 223 7.73 9.10 -17.45
N GLU A 224 8.03 10.06 -18.31
CA GLU A 224 7.91 9.88 -19.76
C GLU A 224 9.06 9.00 -20.27
N TRP A 225 10.25 9.22 -19.72
CA TRP A 225 11.43 8.41 -20.03
C TRP A 225 11.24 6.94 -19.62
N LEU A 226 10.74 6.67 -18.42
CA LEU A 226 10.42 5.29 -17.97
C LEU A 226 9.36 4.62 -18.84
N ALA A 227 8.32 5.36 -19.28
CA ALA A 227 7.36 4.85 -20.24
C ALA A 227 8.02 4.46 -21.57
N ASN A 228 8.90 5.32 -22.09
CA ASN A 228 9.62 5.03 -23.33
C ASN A 228 10.56 3.83 -23.18
N VAL A 229 11.18 3.63 -22.02
CA VAL A 229 11.96 2.42 -21.71
C VAL A 229 11.05 1.18 -21.66
N ALA A 230 9.91 1.25 -20.97
CA ALA A 230 8.99 0.13 -20.82
C ALA A 230 8.42 -0.36 -22.17
N PHE A 231 8.14 0.59 -23.08
CA PHE A 231 7.64 0.30 -24.44
C PHE A 231 8.73 0.07 -25.48
N GLY A 232 10.01 0.13 -25.10
CA GLY A 232 11.15 -0.16 -25.99
C GLY A 232 11.46 0.94 -27.00
N HIS A 233 11.04 2.18 -26.74
CA HIS A 233 11.43 3.37 -27.51
C HIS A 233 12.79 3.94 -27.09
N VAL A 234 13.30 3.52 -25.92
CA VAL A 234 14.64 3.84 -25.42
C VAL A 234 15.35 2.53 -25.08
N ASP A 235 16.50 2.29 -25.72
CA ASP A 235 17.33 1.09 -25.58
C ASP A 235 18.75 1.38 -25.09
N GLY A 236 19.08 2.66 -24.85
CA GLY A 236 20.37 3.09 -24.33
C GLY A 236 20.29 4.45 -23.62
N ILE A 237 21.31 4.75 -22.82
CA ILE A 237 21.50 6.07 -22.18
C ILE A 237 22.97 6.48 -22.22
N SER A 238 23.23 7.79 -22.18
CA SER A 238 24.60 8.32 -22.11
C SER A 238 25.35 7.86 -20.84
N PRO A 239 26.70 7.82 -20.85
CA PRO A 239 27.48 7.27 -19.74
C PRO A 239 27.30 8.01 -18.39
N ARG A 240 27.20 9.34 -18.40
CA ARG A 240 27.08 10.18 -17.20
C ARG A 240 25.66 10.72 -17.07
N VAL A 241 24.93 10.24 -16.05
CA VAL A 241 23.50 10.55 -15.87
C VAL A 241 23.26 11.16 -14.50
N ILE A 242 22.53 12.28 -14.46
CA ILE A 242 22.01 12.85 -13.21
C ILE A 242 20.51 12.63 -13.13
N VAL A 243 20.06 12.01 -12.05
CA VAL A 243 18.64 11.85 -11.75
C VAL A 243 18.24 12.84 -10.66
N LEU A 244 17.36 13.78 -10.99
CA LEU A 244 16.87 14.79 -10.07
C LEU A 244 15.60 14.30 -9.38
N GLY A 245 15.66 14.03 -8.08
CA GLY A 245 14.48 13.60 -7.31
C GLY A 245 14.81 12.62 -6.20
N GLY A 246 13.86 12.45 -5.28
CA GLY A 246 14.01 11.57 -4.12
C GLY A 246 12.81 10.68 -3.84
N GLY A 247 11.99 10.39 -4.85
CA GLY A 247 10.86 9.45 -4.77
C GLY A 247 11.16 8.14 -5.50
N ASN A 248 10.23 7.18 -5.46
CA ASN A 248 10.38 5.88 -6.11
C ASN A 248 10.67 6.00 -7.61
N THR A 249 10.02 6.93 -8.33
CA THR A 249 10.32 7.22 -9.75
C THR A 249 11.79 7.56 -9.99
N ALA A 250 12.44 8.27 -9.07
CA ALA A 250 13.86 8.59 -9.20
C ALA A 250 14.74 7.35 -9.03
N MET A 251 14.35 6.44 -8.11
CA MET A 251 15.04 5.16 -7.92
C MET A 251 14.88 4.25 -9.14
N ASP A 252 13.68 4.20 -9.72
CA ASP A 252 13.42 3.44 -10.94
C ASP A 252 14.18 4.02 -12.15
N CYS A 253 14.24 5.35 -12.27
CA CYS A 253 15.02 6.04 -13.30
C CYS A 253 16.51 5.69 -13.20
N CYS A 254 17.13 5.81 -12.02
CA CYS A 254 18.57 5.61 -11.87
C CYS A 254 18.97 4.14 -12.08
N ARG A 255 18.18 3.19 -11.57
CA ARG A 255 18.42 1.75 -11.74
C ARG A 255 18.22 1.29 -13.18
N SER A 256 17.24 1.88 -13.88
CA SER A 256 17.04 1.64 -15.31
C SER A 256 18.19 2.24 -16.14
N ALA A 257 18.64 3.45 -15.81
CA ALA A 257 19.79 4.08 -16.47
C ALA A 257 21.06 3.24 -16.35
N ARG A 258 21.32 2.62 -15.19
CA ARG A 258 22.45 1.69 -15.03
C ARG A 258 22.38 0.48 -15.97
N ARG A 259 21.19 -0.06 -16.19
CA ARG A 259 20.95 -1.21 -17.09
C ARG A 259 20.99 -0.84 -18.57
N LEU A 260 20.77 0.43 -18.91
CA LEU A 260 20.83 0.95 -20.29
C LEU A 260 22.21 1.46 -20.69
N GLY A 261 23.25 1.19 -19.89
CA GLY A 261 24.65 1.53 -20.21
C GLY A 261 25.23 2.72 -19.45
N GLY A 262 24.49 3.34 -18.54
CA GLY A 262 24.99 4.41 -17.68
C GLY A 262 26.11 3.90 -16.76
N THR A 263 27.33 4.39 -16.94
CA THR A 263 28.51 3.98 -16.13
C THR A 263 28.70 4.85 -14.89
N ASP A 264 28.22 6.09 -14.93
CA ASP A 264 28.26 7.07 -13.85
C ASP A 264 26.88 7.71 -13.65
N VAL A 265 26.02 7.02 -12.90
CA VAL A 265 24.65 7.48 -12.60
C VAL A 265 24.62 8.01 -11.16
N LYS A 266 24.12 9.22 -10.97
CA LYS A 266 23.99 9.85 -9.64
C LYS A 266 22.56 10.28 -9.39
N VAL A 267 22.07 10.07 -8.17
CA VAL A 267 20.81 10.68 -7.72
C VAL A 267 21.15 11.96 -6.97
N VAL A 268 20.44 13.04 -7.28
CA VAL A 268 20.58 14.33 -6.60
C VAL A 268 19.24 14.77 -6.04
N VAL A 269 19.20 15.08 -4.75
CA VAL A 269 17.98 15.42 -4.01
C VAL A 269 18.20 16.62 -3.10
N ARG A 270 17.14 17.44 -2.97
CA ARG A 270 17.15 18.65 -2.12
C ARG A 270 16.92 18.39 -0.63
N SER A 271 16.53 17.17 -0.25
CA SER A 271 16.26 16.76 1.14
C SER A 271 17.42 15.97 1.73
N GLY A 272 17.39 15.73 3.04
CA GLY A 272 18.24 14.73 3.66
C GLY A 272 17.90 13.32 3.18
N PHE A 273 18.83 12.39 3.35
CA PHE A 273 18.69 10.99 2.97
C PHE A 273 17.49 10.30 3.65
N ASP A 274 17.33 10.54 4.95
CA ASP A 274 16.25 9.94 5.74
C ASP A 274 14.89 10.56 5.44
N GLU A 275 14.86 11.78 4.91
CA GLU A 275 13.65 12.51 4.54
C GLU A 275 13.21 12.26 3.09
N MET A 276 13.95 11.45 2.33
CA MET A 276 13.55 11.08 0.98
C MET A 276 12.17 10.41 0.98
N LYS A 277 11.37 10.68 -0.04
CA LYS A 277 10.06 10.04 -0.24
C LYS A 277 10.20 8.60 -0.71
N ALA A 278 11.34 8.25 -1.31
CA ALA A 278 11.65 6.91 -1.74
C ALA A 278 11.71 5.98 -0.53
N SER A 279 11.13 4.79 -0.69
CA SER A 279 11.11 3.80 0.38
C SER A 279 12.54 3.38 0.77
N PRO A 280 12.80 3.03 2.04
CA PRO A 280 14.14 2.64 2.50
C PRO A 280 14.78 1.54 1.65
N TRP A 281 14.03 0.51 1.28
CA TRP A 281 14.52 -0.58 0.44
C TRP A 281 14.85 -0.15 -1.00
N GLU A 282 14.14 0.81 -1.59
CA GLU A 282 14.48 1.32 -2.92
C GLU A 282 15.81 2.10 -2.90
N LYS A 283 16.07 2.82 -1.79
CA LYS A 283 17.36 3.49 -1.57
C LYS A 283 18.49 2.47 -1.40
N GLU A 284 18.25 1.43 -0.60
CA GLU A 284 19.21 0.34 -0.37
C GLU A 284 19.56 -0.39 -1.68
N ASP A 285 18.55 -0.71 -2.50
CA ASP A 285 18.75 -1.33 -3.81
C ASP A 285 19.57 -0.44 -4.76
N ALA A 286 19.23 0.85 -4.86
CA ALA A 286 19.97 1.78 -5.70
C ALA A 286 21.44 1.90 -5.26
N MET A 287 21.69 1.96 -3.96
CA MET A 287 23.05 1.98 -3.40
C MET A 287 23.79 0.66 -3.63
N HIS A 288 23.09 -0.49 -3.53
CA HIS A 288 23.66 -1.80 -3.82
C HIS A 288 24.12 -1.93 -5.29
N GLU A 289 23.44 -1.25 -6.21
CA GLU A 289 23.82 -1.14 -7.63
C GLU A 289 24.91 -0.06 -7.91
N GLY A 290 25.49 0.51 -6.85
CA GLY A 290 26.59 1.47 -6.92
C GLY A 290 26.18 2.87 -7.36
N ILE A 291 24.93 3.26 -7.13
CA ILE A 291 24.39 4.58 -7.50
C ILE A 291 24.48 5.51 -6.27
N PRO A 292 25.40 6.50 -6.26
CA PRO A 292 25.49 7.45 -5.16
C PRO A 292 24.28 8.39 -5.10
N ILE A 293 23.85 8.72 -3.88
CA ILE A 293 22.79 9.67 -3.59
C ILE A 293 23.38 10.92 -2.93
N HIS A 294 23.28 12.06 -3.62
CA HIS A 294 23.75 13.35 -3.15
C HIS A 294 22.58 14.18 -2.61
N ASN A 295 22.65 14.48 -1.32
CA ASN A 295 21.59 15.17 -0.58
C ASN A 295 21.88 16.67 -0.47
N PHE A 296 20.83 17.43 -0.13
CA PHE A 296 20.92 18.87 0.13
C PHE A 296 21.49 19.70 -1.03
N LEU A 297 21.14 19.32 -2.26
CA LEU A 297 21.50 20.02 -3.47
C LEU A 297 20.25 20.44 -4.25
N VAL A 298 20.18 21.71 -4.64
CA VAL A 298 19.09 22.27 -5.45
C VAL A 298 19.65 22.66 -6.82
N PRO A 299 19.06 22.20 -7.94
CA PRO A 299 19.54 22.57 -9.27
C PRO A 299 19.35 24.08 -9.49
N LYS A 300 20.41 24.75 -9.95
CA LYS A 300 20.45 26.19 -10.21
C LYS A 300 20.49 26.51 -11.70
N ALA A 301 21.19 25.69 -12.51
CA ALA A 301 21.24 25.82 -13.96
C ALA A 301 21.69 24.51 -14.62
N PHE A 302 21.16 24.25 -15.82
CA PHE A 302 21.73 23.28 -16.76
C PHE A 302 22.84 23.95 -17.56
N VAL A 303 24.06 23.47 -17.38
CA VAL A 303 25.25 24.03 -18.07
C VAL A 303 25.40 23.32 -19.40
N HIS A 304 25.44 24.09 -20.48
CA HIS A 304 25.55 23.56 -21.84
C HIS A 304 26.55 24.37 -22.67
N ASP A 305 27.14 23.72 -23.67
CA ASP A 305 27.96 24.35 -24.71
C ASP A 305 27.22 24.14 -26.05
N ASP A 306 26.72 25.22 -26.65
CA ASP A 306 25.97 25.18 -27.92
C ASP A 306 24.82 24.15 -27.98
N GLY A 307 24.04 24.07 -26.90
CA GLY A 307 22.90 23.15 -26.75
C GLY A 307 23.27 21.72 -26.31
N LYS A 308 24.56 21.39 -26.23
CA LYS A 308 25.03 20.12 -25.66
C LYS A 308 25.19 20.23 -24.15
N LEU A 309 24.50 19.37 -23.40
CA LEU A 309 24.60 19.35 -21.94
C LEU A 309 26.03 18.98 -21.50
N ARG A 310 26.58 19.75 -20.55
CA ARG A 310 27.88 19.50 -19.92
C ARG A 310 27.74 19.09 -18.45
N GLY A 311 26.69 19.57 -17.79
CA GLY A 311 26.47 19.28 -16.37
C GLY A 311 25.31 20.07 -15.78
N VAL A 312 25.11 19.89 -14.49
CA VAL A 312 24.14 20.65 -13.69
C VAL A 312 24.87 21.37 -12.58
N SER A 313 24.63 22.67 -12.45
CA SER A 313 25.10 23.46 -11.32
C SER A 313 24.11 23.36 -10.17
N PHE A 314 24.60 23.07 -8.97
CA PHE A 314 23.80 22.90 -7.77
C PHE A 314 24.20 23.89 -6.68
N GLU A 315 23.20 24.48 -6.03
CA GLU A 315 23.39 25.20 -4.77
C GLU A 315 23.32 24.23 -3.59
N LYS A 316 24.30 24.34 -2.68
CA LYS A 316 24.30 23.61 -1.41
C LYS A 316 23.36 24.28 -0.42
N VAL A 317 22.35 23.54 0.02
CA VAL A 317 21.36 24.02 0.99
C VAL A 317 21.48 23.30 2.33
N ARG A 318 20.86 23.83 3.37
CA ARG A 318 20.65 23.13 4.65
C ARG A 318 19.21 23.31 5.11
N ALA A 319 18.70 22.32 5.83
CA ALA A 319 17.36 22.40 6.41
C ALA A 319 17.40 23.24 7.69
N GLU A 320 16.53 24.25 7.76
CA GLU A 320 16.19 24.97 8.98
C GLU A 320 14.70 24.81 9.27
N TYR A 321 14.34 24.66 10.54
CA TYR A 321 12.94 24.58 10.96
C TYR A 321 12.54 25.90 11.60
N ASP A 322 11.43 26.48 11.16
CA ASP A 322 10.87 27.67 11.80
C ASP A 322 10.25 27.33 13.17
N ALA A 323 9.86 28.35 13.93
CA ALA A 323 9.21 28.18 15.24
C ALA A 323 7.88 27.39 15.20
N LYS A 324 7.32 27.14 14.01
CA LYS A 324 6.12 26.34 13.77
C LYS A 324 6.46 24.94 13.25
N GLY A 325 7.74 24.55 13.24
CA GLY A 325 8.22 23.27 12.72
C GLY A 325 8.18 23.15 11.19
N ARG A 326 7.93 24.24 10.46
CA ARG A 326 7.97 24.22 8.99
C ARG A 326 9.41 24.26 8.53
N ARG A 327 9.75 23.30 7.68
CA ARG A 327 11.08 23.19 7.09
C ARG A 327 11.26 24.20 5.96
N ASN A 328 12.37 24.93 6.02
CA ASN A 328 12.88 25.77 4.95
C ASN A 328 14.26 25.25 4.52
N LEU A 329 14.55 25.34 3.23
CA LEU A 329 15.88 25.09 2.70
C LEU A 329 16.55 26.45 2.51
N VAL A 330 17.68 26.67 3.21
CA VAL A 330 18.45 27.91 3.11
C VAL A 330 19.80 27.63 2.46
N PRO A 331 20.32 28.55 1.62
CA PRO A 331 21.67 28.43 1.09
C PRO A 331 22.70 28.35 2.21
N THR A 332 23.70 27.50 2.03
CA THR A 332 24.83 27.37 2.98
C THR A 332 25.85 28.49 2.85
N GLY A 333 25.87 29.21 1.72
CA GLY A 333 26.91 30.18 1.37
C GLY A 333 28.18 29.55 0.82
N GLU A 334 28.27 28.22 0.76
CA GLU A 334 29.34 27.52 0.07
C GLU A 334 29.23 27.70 -1.46
N PRO A 335 30.35 27.61 -2.20
CA PRO A 335 30.32 27.68 -3.65
C PRO A 335 29.42 26.62 -4.28
N ASP A 336 28.76 27.00 -5.39
CA ASP A 336 27.96 26.09 -6.21
C ASP A 336 28.82 24.90 -6.68
N VAL A 337 28.19 23.73 -6.76
CA VAL A 337 28.81 22.49 -7.21
C VAL A 337 28.37 22.20 -8.63
N LEU A 338 29.33 22.15 -9.57
CA LEU A 338 29.08 21.62 -10.90
C LEU A 338 29.26 20.10 -10.88
N MET A 339 28.20 19.36 -11.22
CA MET A 339 28.29 17.93 -11.49
C MET A 339 28.19 17.72 -13.00
N GLU A 340 29.26 17.18 -13.60
CA GLU A 340 29.27 16.91 -15.04
C GLU A 340 28.36 15.73 -15.39
N CYS A 341 27.58 15.89 -16.45
CA CYS A 341 26.69 14.86 -16.97
C CYS A 341 26.37 15.11 -18.45
N ASP A 342 25.98 14.04 -19.13
CA ASP A 342 25.58 14.06 -20.53
C ASP A 342 24.05 14.00 -20.68
N GLU A 343 23.36 13.44 -19.68
CA GLU A 343 21.89 13.39 -19.61
C GLU A 343 21.35 13.67 -18.20
N VAL A 344 20.14 14.22 -18.15
CA VAL A 344 19.38 14.44 -16.93
C VAL A 344 18.00 13.81 -17.00
N LEU A 345 17.64 13.08 -15.94
CA LEU A 345 16.28 12.56 -15.72
C LEU A 345 15.60 13.35 -14.60
N VAL A 346 14.57 14.12 -14.93
CA VAL A 346 13.82 14.96 -13.99
C VAL A 346 12.67 14.16 -13.37
N ALA A 347 12.86 13.69 -12.15
CA ALA A 347 11.91 12.86 -11.39
C ALA A 347 11.45 13.56 -10.09
N ILE A 348 11.05 14.83 -10.19
CA ILE A 348 10.72 15.71 -9.04
C ILE A 348 9.23 15.72 -8.66
N GLY A 349 8.40 14.93 -9.34
CA GLY A 349 6.99 14.73 -8.99
C GLY A 349 6.08 14.54 -10.21
N GLN A 350 4.81 14.32 -9.93
CA GLN A 350 3.75 14.14 -10.91
C GLN A 350 2.65 15.17 -10.69
N GLU A 351 1.88 15.41 -11.74
CA GLU A 351 0.74 16.31 -11.80
C GLU A 351 -0.40 15.64 -12.55
N ASN A 352 -1.62 15.88 -12.06
CA ASN A 352 -2.82 15.48 -12.75
C ASN A 352 -3.08 16.41 -13.94
N SER A 353 -3.71 15.88 -14.98
CA SER A 353 -4.15 16.65 -16.14
C SER A 353 -5.54 16.23 -16.54
N PHE A 354 -6.47 17.18 -16.50
CA PHE A 354 -7.87 16.99 -16.85
C PHE A 354 -8.29 17.92 -18.00
N SER A 355 -7.39 18.17 -18.96
CA SER A 355 -7.68 19.01 -20.13
C SER A 355 -8.80 18.49 -21.03
N TRP A 356 -9.12 17.20 -20.92
CA TRP A 356 -10.20 16.51 -21.63
C TRP A 356 -11.56 16.59 -20.91
N ILE A 357 -11.61 17.20 -19.72
CA ILE A 357 -12.84 17.43 -18.98
C ILE A 357 -13.27 18.88 -19.18
N GLU A 358 -14.37 19.08 -19.89
CA GLU A 358 -14.89 20.42 -20.17
C GLU A 358 -15.33 21.12 -18.88
N ARG A 359 -15.00 22.40 -18.74
CA ARG A 359 -15.22 23.15 -17.49
C ARG A 359 -16.70 23.51 -17.23
N ASP A 360 -17.55 23.39 -18.25
CA ASP A 360 -18.96 23.80 -18.24
C ASP A 360 -19.94 22.63 -18.08
N ILE A 361 -19.46 21.39 -17.85
CA ILE A 361 -20.33 20.21 -17.67
C ILE A 361 -20.77 19.97 -16.22
N GLY A 362 -20.36 20.84 -15.29
CA GLY A 362 -20.74 20.76 -13.88
C GLY A 362 -19.75 20.02 -12.97
N VAL A 363 -18.54 19.70 -13.45
CA VAL A 363 -17.42 19.27 -12.60
C VAL A 363 -16.63 20.50 -12.17
N GLU A 364 -16.63 20.81 -10.89
CA GLU A 364 -15.84 21.90 -10.30
C GLU A 364 -14.40 21.46 -10.08
N PHE A 365 -13.48 22.42 -10.23
CA PHE A 365 -12.06 22.22 -10.03
C PHE A 365 -11.49 23.29 -9.11
N ASP A 366 -10.52 22.92 -8.29
CA ASP A 366 -9.83 23.84 -7.40
C ASP A 366 -8.77 24.69 -8.16
N LYS A 367 -8.08 25.54 -7.41
CA LYS A 367 -7.02 26.42 -7.94
C LYS A 367 -5.81 25.67 -8.53
N TRP A 368 -5.66 24.39 -8.22
CA TRP A 368 -4.59 23.53 -8.71
C TRP A 368 -5.05 22.68 -9.90
N GLY A 369 -6.29 22.85 -10.36
CA GLY A 369 -6.87 22.08 -11.45
C GLY A 369 -7.26 20.65 -11.05
N MET A 370 -7.41 20.37 -9.75
CA MET A 370 -7.91 19.09 -9.23
C MET A 370 -9.44 19.13 -9.10
N PRO A 371 -10.16 18.02 -9.40
CA PRO A 371 -11.61 17.99 -9.22
C PRO A 371 -11.97 18.18 -7.74
N VAL A 372 -13.05 18.91 -7.46
CA VAL A 372 -13.62 19.00 -6.11
C VAL A 372 -14.43 17.73 -5.86
N LEU A 373 -13.97 16.93 -4.90
CA LEU A 373 -14.55 15.62 -4.58
C LEU A 373 -14.94 15.55 -3.10
N ASP A 374 -15.97 14.76 -2.81
CA ASP A 374 -16.22 14.33 -1.44
C ASP A 374 -15.14 13.31 -1.00
N ALA A 375 -14.55 13.53 0.18
CA ALA A 375 -13.43 12.74 0.69
C ALA A 375 -13.79 11.27 1.01
N LYS A 376 -15.07 10.99 1.26
CA LYS A 376 -15.58 9.66 1.62
C LYS A 376 -16.18 8.95 0.41
N THR A 377 -16.91 9.69 -0.44
CA THR A 377 -17.66 9.11 -1.55
C THR A 377 -16.97 9.18 -2.90
N PHE A 378 -15.89 9.95 -3.01
CA PHE A 378 -15.16 10.11 -4.26
C PHE A 378 -16.00 10.66 -5.42
N GLN A 379 -17.19 11.17 -5.10
CA GLN A 379 -18.12 11.76 -6.04
C GLN A 379 -17.69 13.19 -6.34
N SER A 380 -17.72 13.57 -7.61
CA SER A 380 -17.53 14.95 -8.04
C SER A 380 -18.80 15.77 -7.86
N THR A 381 -18.74 17.08 -8.14
CA THR A 381 -19.91 17.95 -8.18
C THR A 381 -20.92 17.58 -9.28
N LEU A 382 -20.52 16.77 -10.26
CA LEU A 382 -21.43 16.14 -11.22
C LEU A 382 -21.83 14.74 -10.70
N PRO A 383 -23.09 14.50 -10.26
CA PRO A 383 -23.44 13.33 -9.45
C PRO A 383 -23.12 11.96 -10.05
N ARG A 384 -23.15 11.83 -11.38
CA ARG A 384 -22.85 10.56 -12.07
C ARG A 384 -21.36 10.33 -12.36
N VAL A 385 -20.47 11.21 -11.88
CA VAL A 385 -19.02 11.14 -12.14
C VAL A 385 -18.25 11.02 -10.83
N PHE A 386 -17.42 9.98 -10.75
CA PHE A 386 -16.60 9.60 -9.60
C PHE A 386 -15.12 9.54 -10.02
N PHE A 387 -14.21 9.72 -9.07
CA PHE A 387 -12.76 9.73 -9.31
C PHE A 387 -12.04 8.82 -8.31
N GLY A 388 -10.91 8.23 -8.67
CA GLY A 388 -10.15 7.42 -7.71
C GLY A 388 -8.71 7.17 -8.12
N GLY A 389 -7.94 6.60 -7.20
CA GLY A 389 -6.48 6.51 -7.36
C GLY A 389 -5.85 7.90 -7.43
N ASP A 390 -4.73 7.99 -8.16
CA ASP A 390 -3.98 9.24 -8.25
C ASP A 390 -4.78 10.37 -8.93
N ALA A 391 -5.85 10.06 -9.67
CA ALA A 391 -6.76 11.04 -10.27
C ALA A 391 -7.66 11.77 -9.24
N SER A 392 -7.74 11.28 -8.00
CA SER A 392 -8.60 11.86 -6.96
C SER A 392 -7.91 13.00 -6.20
N PHE A 393 -7.10 12.65 -5.19
CA PHE A 393 -6.44 13.58 -4.27
C PHE A 393 -4.93 13.72 -4.56
N GLY A 394 -4.52 13.35 -5.77
CA GLY A 394 -3.14 13.37 -6.22
C GLY A 394 -2.39 12.04 -5.99
N PRO A 395 -1.12 11.97 -6.43
CA PRO A 395 -0.37 10.73 -6.51
C PRO A 395 -0.02 10.15 -5.14
N LYS A 396 -0.33 8.87 -4.95
CA LYS A 396 0.03 8.07 -3.77
C LYS A 396 0.65 6.74 -4.21
N ASN A 397 0.09 5.61 -3.77
CA ASN A 397 0.61 4.29 -4.05
C ASN A 397 -0.50 3.33 -4.48
N ILE A 398 -0.10 2.21 -5.09
CA ILE A 398 -1.01 1.25 -5.73
C ILE A 398 -2.06 0.74 -4.73
N ILE A 399 -1.66 0.38 -3.50
CA ILE A 399 -2.59 -0.12 -2.48
C ILE A 399 -3.62 0.94 -2.05
N THR A 400 -3.25 2.22 -2.05
CA THR A 400 -4.21 3.30 -1.82
C THR A 400 -5.18 3.43 -3.01
N ALA A 401 -4.70 3.28 -4.24
CA ALA A 401 -5.57 3.30 -5.42
C ALA A 401 -6.59 2.16 -5.41
N VAL A 402 -6.20 0.97 -4.94
CA VAL A 402 -7.12 -0.17 -4.69
C VAL A 402 -8.16 0.19 -3.64
N ALA A 403 -7.73 0.70 -2.47
CA ALA A 403 -8.65 1.08 -1.40
C ALA A 403 -9.67 2.14 -1.86
N GLN A 404 -9.21 3.15 -2.58
CA GLN A 404 -10.08 4.18 -3.17
C GLN A 404 -11.02 3.61 -4.23
N GLY A 405 -10.58 2.60 -4.99
CA GLY A 405 -11.42 1.87 -5.93
C GLY A 405 -12.59 1.15 -5.24
N HIS A 406 -12.33 0.47 -4.12
CA HIS A 406 -13.39 -0.16 -3.32
C HIS A 406 -14.41 0.86 -2.79
N GLU A 407 -13.95 1.99 -2.24
CA GLU A 407 -14.83 3.06 -1.73
C GLU A 407 -15.65 3.74 -2.85
N ALA A 408 -15.03 3.96 -4.01
CA ALA A 408 -15.73 4.49 -5.18
C ALA A 408 -16.76 3.50 -5.72
N ALA A 409 -16.46 2.19 -5.73
CA ALA A 409 -17.41 1.16 -6.15
C ALA A 409 -18.66 1.11 -5.25
N ILE A 410 -18.50 1.24 -3.93
CA ILE A 410 -19.64 1.36 -3.00
C ILE A 410 -20.49 2.59 -3.34
N SER A 411 -19.84 3.71 -3.64
CA SER A 411 -20.51 4.98 -3.95
C SER A 411 -21.28 4.91 -5.27
N ILE A 412 -20.69 4.27 -6.29
CA ILE A 412 -21.34 4.01 -7.58
C ILE A 412 -22.53 3.07 -7.42
N ASP A 413 -22.39 1.97 -6.67
CA ASP A 413 -23.50 1.03 -6.43
C ASP A 413 -24.65 1.70 -5.69
N ASN A 414 -24.36 2.48 -4.64
CA ASN A 414 -25.38 3.25 -3.92
C ASN A 414 -26.09 4.25 -4.85
N PHE A 415 -25.33 4.98 -5.67
CA PHE A 415 -25.87 5.93 -6.64
C PHE A 415 -26.80 5.23 -7.65
N CYS A 416 -26.36 4.14 -8.27
CA CYS A 416 -27.13 3.40 -9.27
C CYS A 416 -28.40 2.74 -8.69
N ARG A 417 -28.40 2.40 -7.40
CA ARG A 417 -29.57 1.88 -6.66
C ARG A 417 -30.47 2.97 -6.08
N GLY A 418 -30.13 4.25 -6.22
CA GLY A 418 -30.88 5.36 -5.63
C GLY A 418 -30.81 5.42 -4.10
N LYS A 419 -29.76 4.86 -3.49
CA LYS A 419 -29.46 4.96 -2.06
C LYS A 419 -28.65 6.23 -1.77
N GLU A 420 -28.54 6.60 -0.50
CA GLU A 420 -27.65 7.68 -0.08
C GLU A 420 -26.19 7.30 -0.39
N VAL A 421 -25.51 8.12 -1.21
CA VAL A 421 -24.15 7.82 -1.69
C VAL A 421 -23.14 7.74 -0.53
N ALA A 422 -23.35 8.50 0.55
CA ALA A 422 -22.49 8.50 1.74
C ALA A 422 -22.77 7.33 2.70
N GLN A 423 -23.79 6.51 2.45
CA GLN A 423 -24.09 5.33 3.24
C GLN A 423 -22.92 4.33 3.13
N ARG A 424 -22.42 3.88 4.28
CA ARG A 424 -21.41 2.81 4.38
C ARG A 424 -21.91 1.74 5.32
N VAL A 425 -21.71 0.49 4.94
CA VAL A 425 -21.96 -0.64 5.83
C VAL A 425 -20.79 -0.75 6.79
N ILE A 426 -21.08 -0.93 8.07
CA ILE A 426 -20.05 -1.22 9.07
C ILE A 426 -19.46 -2.59 8.70
N PRO A 427 -18.14 -2.70 8.49
CA PRO A 427 -17.46 -3.96 8.24
C PRO A 427 -17.89 -5.03 9.26
N PRO A 428 -18.34 -6.21 8.82
CA PRO A 428 -18.68 -7.28 9.74
C PRO A 428 -17.41 -7.73 10.48
N VAL A 429 -17.55 -7.97 11.78
CA VAL A 429 -16.50 -8.57 12.60
C VAL A 429 -17.02 -9.82 13.30
N ASN A 430 -16.15 -10.80 13.44
CA ASN A 430 -16.45 -12.03 14.16
C ASN A 430 -15.24 -12.46 15.01
N LEU A 431 -15.50 -13.09 16.14
CA LEU A 431 -14.52 -13.70 17.02
C LEU A 431 -14.82 -15.19 17.13
N VAL A 432 -13.88 -16.01 16.67
CA VAL A 432 -14.06 -17.47 16.65
C VAL A 432 -12.95 -18.13 17.45
N SER A 433 -13.30 -18.94 18.46
CA SER A 433 -12.32 -19.69 19.26
C SER A 433 -11.44 -20.57 18.37
N GLN A 434 -10.14 -20.58 18.65
CA GLN A 434 -9.12 -21.32 17.89
C GLN A 434 -8.65 -22.60 18.59
N LYS A 435 -9.27 -22.97 19.72
CA LYS A 435 -9.01 -24.24 20.40
C LYS A 435 -9.71 -25.38 19.68
N MET A 436 -8.96 -26.41 19.31
CA MET A 436 -9.51 -27.71 18.85
C MET A 436 -9.76 -28.65 20.03
N GLY A 437 -9.04 -28.44 21.13
CA GLY A 437 -9.19 -29.14 22.41
C GLY A 437 -8.72 -28.25 23.57
N ILE A 438 -8.67 -28.78 24.80
CA ILE A 438 -8.30 -27.96 25.98
C ILE A 438 -6.88 -27.36 25.85
N HIS A 439 -5.95 -28.10 25.24
CA HIS A 439 -4.54 -27.73 25.03
C HIS A 439 -4.09 -27.89 23.57
N GLU A 440 -5.04 -27.98 22.63
CA GLU A 440 -4.74 -28.21 21.21
C GLU A 440 -5.21 -27.01 20.39
N TRP A 441 -4.29 -26.43 19.61
CA TRP A 441 -4.47 -25.21 18.84
C TRP A 441 -4.46 -25.48 17.34
N SER A 442 -5.23 -24.71 16.57
CA SER A 442 -5.27 -24.83 15.12
C SER A 442 -4.00 -24.33 14.39
N TYR A 443 -3.05 -23.71 15.10
CA TYR A 443 -1.82 -23.14 14.55
C TYR A 443 -0.70 -23.06 15.62
N ASP A 444 0.56 -22.94 15.17
CA ASP A 444 1.69 -22.65 16.06
C ASP A 444 1.76 -21.16 16.40
N ASN A 445 1.99 -20.87 17.67
CA ASN A 445 1.98 -19.52 18.21
C ASN A 445 3.20 -19.23 19.10
N GLN A 446 4.23 -20.06 19.00
CA GLN A 446 5.51 -19.79 19.63
C GLN A 446 6.17 -18.56 18.98
N VAL A 447 6.77 -17.71 19.82
CA VAL A 447 7.45 -16.51 19.33
C VAL A 447 8.84 -16.92 18.84
N SER A 448 9.04 -16.90 17.53
CA SER A 448 10.34 -17.18 16.92
C SER A 448 11.38 -16.12 17.31
N GLU A 449 12.62 -16.54 17.61
CA GLU A 449 13.78 -15.66 17.84
C GLU A 449 14.59 -15.37 16.56
N ASP A 450 14.15 -15.90 15.41
CA ASP A 450 14.88 -15.75 14.16
C ASP A 450 14.95 -14.30 13.68
N ALA A 451 16.12 -13.94 13.16
CA ALA A 451 16.31 -12.70 12.41
C ALA A 451 15.55 -12.74 11.07
N ARG A 452 15.22 -11.54 10.55
CA ARG A 452 14.54 -11.38 9.26
C ARG A 452 15.32 -12.05 8.13
N LYS A 453 14.63 -12.85 7.33
CA LYS A 453 15.24 -13.50 6.17
C LYS A 453 15.47 -12.46 5.06
N LYS A 454 16.70 -12.37 4.57
CA LYS A 454 17.04 -11.56 3.40
C LYS A 454 16.49 -12.22 2.14
N VAL A 455 15.97 -11.41 1.22
CA VAL A 455 15.47 -11.89 -0.07
C VAL A 455 16.66 -12.31 -0.93
N PRO A 456 16.68 -13.55 -1.44
CA PRO A 456 17.66 -13.95 -2.44
C PRO A 456 17.57 -13.06 -3.69
N MET A 457 18.72 -12.56 -4.13
CA MET A 457 18.87 -11.72 -5.33
C MET A 457 19.76 -12.42 -6.34
N LYS A 458 19.53 -12.15 -7.62
CA LYS A 458 20.48 -12.53 -8.68
C LYS A 458 21.79 -11.75 -8.51
N PRO A 459 22.94 -12.32 -8.91
CA PRO A 459 24.19 -11.58 -8.94
C PRO A 459 24.07 -10.33 -9.84
N LEU A 460 24.67 -9.22 -9.40
CA LEU A 460 24.57 -7.92 -10.06
C LEU A 460 25.02 -7.97 -11.54
N GLU A 461 26.02 -8.77 -11.86
CA GLU A 461 26.54 -8.93 -13.24
C GLU A 461 25.44 -9.36 -14.22
N PHE A 462 24.60 -10.33 -13.82
CA PHE A 462 23.48 -10.77 -14.65
C PHE A 462 22.32 -9.77 -14.65
N ALA A 463 22.05 -9.14 -13.51
CA ALA A 463 20.94 -8.21 -13.35
C ALA A 463 21.15 -6.88 -14.09
N LEU A 464 22.40 -6.46 -14.28
CA LEU A 464 22.75 -5.26 -15.04
C LEU A 464 22.80 -5.51 -16.56
N ALA A 465 22.93 -6.77 -16.98
CA ALA A 465 23.02 -7.13 -18.40
C ALA A 465 21.65 -7.20 -19.11
N ASP A 466 20.55 -7.35 -18.36
CA ASP A 466 19.20 -7.45 -18.93
C ASP A 466 18.18 -6.65 -18.09
N ILE A 467 17.62 -5.61 -18.70
CA ILE A 467 16.61 -4.75 -18.06
C ILE A 467 15.26 -5.45 -17.80
N LYS A 468 15.03 -6.60 -18.44
CA LYS A 468 13.82 -7.40 -18.28
C LYS A 468 13.95 -8.47 -17.21
N LEU A 469 15.17 -8.79 -16.79
CA LEU A 469 15.43 -9.86 -15.84
C LEU A 469 15.05 -9.43 -14.43
N GLU A 470 14.10 -10.14 -13.81
CA GLU A 470 13.71 -9.88 -12.42
C GLU A 470 14.90 -10.09 -11.48
N LEU A 471 15.23 -9.05 -10.69
CA LEU A 471 16.40 -9.04 -9.81
C LEU A 471 16.20 -9.95 -8.58
N GLU A 472 15.06 -9.79 -7.93
CA GLU A 472 14.72 -10.56 -6.74
C GLU A 472 14.11 -11.91 -7.11
N LEU A 473 14.62 -12.98 -6.51
CA LEU A 473 14.14 -14.34 -6.74
C LEU A 473 12.93 -14.70 -5.85
N GLY A 474 12.63 -13.89 -4.83
CA GLY A 474 11.63 -14.22 -3.82
C GLY A 474 12.13 -15.27 -2.81
N PHE A 475 11.26 -15.67 -1.88
CA PHE A 475 11.57 -16.74 -0.93
C PHE A 475 11.18 -18.10 -1.51
N ASP A 476 12.04 -19.11 -1.32
CA ASP A 476 11.64 -20.49 -1.49
C ASP A 476 10.70 -20.93 -0.34
N PRO A 477 10.01 -22.09 -0.44
CA PRO A 477 9.09 -22.55 0.60
C PRO A 477 9.68 -22.66 2.01
N ARG A 478 10.98 -22.98 2.13
CA ARG A 478 11.64 -23.13 3.44
C ARG A 478 11.92 -21.76 4.07
N LEU A 479 12.44 -20.83 3.29
CA LEU A 479 12.64 -19.44 3.72
C LEU A 479 11.31 -18.77 4.04
N ALA A 480 10.28 -19.02 3.22
CA ALA A 480 8.94 -18.50 3.42
C ALA A 480 8.32 -19.00 4.73
N TYR A 481 8.42 -20.31 5.00
CA TYR A 481 7.97 -20.88 6.27
C TYR A 481 8.68 -20.23 7.46
N ALA A 482 10.02 -20.18 7.44
CA ALA A 482 10.80 -19.59 8.54
C ALA A 482 10.50 -18.10 8.77
N GLU A 483 10.23 -17.34 7.71
CA GLU A 483 9.82 -15.93 7.83
C GLU A 483 8.35 -15.77 8.27
N ALA A 484 7.47 -16.68 7.87
CA ALA A 484 6.06 -16.69 8.28
C ALA A 484 5.91 -16.94 9.79
N GLU A 485 6.71 -17.85 10.35
CA GLU A 485 6.77 -18.16 11.80
C GLU A 485 7.24 -16.97 12.67
N ARG A 486 7.78 -15.90 12.06
CA ARG A 486 8.08 -14.66 12.79
C ARG A 486 6.83 -13.82 13.09
N CYS A 487 5.70 -14.11 12.43
CA CYS A 487 4.43 -13.43 12.64
C CYS A 487 3.87 -13.74 14.03
N LEU A 488 3.48 -12.70 14.76
CA LEU A 488 2.89 -12.83 16.11
C LEU A 488 1.39 -13.15 16.10
N ASN A 489 0.80 -13.48 14.95
CA ASN A 489 -0.63 -13.81 14.82
C ASN A 489 -1.56 -12.82 15.54
N CYS A 490 -1.30 -11.51 15.37
CA CYS A 490 -1.95 -10.45 16.16
C CYS A 490 -3.46 -10.36 15.94
N ASP A 491 -3.99 -10.96 14.88
CA ASP A 491 -5.43 -11.11 14.63
C ASP A 491 -6.07 -12.22 15.48
N VAL A 492 -5.30 -13.13 16.08
CA VAL A 492 -5.81 -14.04 17.11
C VAL A 492 -5.69 -13.38 18.47
N GLN A 493 -6.84 -12.93 18.97
CA GLN A 493 -6.98 -12.11 20.16
C GLN A 493 -7.06 -12.99 21.40
N THR A 494 -6.38 -12.59 22.47
CA THR A 494 -6.63 -13.14 23.80
C THR A 494 -7.90 -12.49 24.36
N VAL A 495 -9.02 -13.21 24.41
CA VAL A 495 -10.31 -12.70 24.89
C VAL A 495 -10.56 -13.18 26.32
N PHE A 496 -10.98 -12.27 27.20
CA PHE A 496 -11.18 -12.55 28.62
C PHE A 496 -12.66 -12.65 29.00
N ALA A 497 -13.03 -13.75 29.62
CA ALA A 497 -14.36 -14.01 30.16
C ALA A 497 -14.37 -13.82 31.69
N PRO A 498 -14.75 -12.64 32.21
CA PRO A 498 -14.63 -12.30 33.63
C PRO A 498 -15.42 -13.24 34.54
N LYS A 499 -16.56 -13.77 34.08
CA LYS A 499 -17.42 -14.69 34.86
C LYS A 499 -16.73 -16.01 35.22
N LEU A 500 -15.77 -16.45 34.40
CA LEU A 500 -15.01 -17.68 34.62
C LEU A 500 -13.74 -17.45 35.45
N CYS A 501 -13.33 -16.19 35.66
CA CYS A 501 -12.11 -15.89 36.37
C CYS A 501 -12.26 -16.17 37.87
N ILE A 502 -11.24 -16.82 38.44
CA ILE A 502 -11.09 -17.07 39.88
C ILE A 502 -9.94 -16.27 40.49
N GLU A 503 -9.32 -15.38 39.72
CA GLU A 503 -8.30 -14.44 40.19
C GLU A 503 -7.07 -15.12 40.83
N CYS A 504 -6.64 -16.25 40.24
CA CYS A 504 -5.48 -17.04 40.69
C CYS A 504 -4.11 -16.53 40.21
N ASP A 505 -4.08 -15.39 39.50
CA ASP A 505 -2.89 -14.74 38.92
C ASP A 505 -2.03 -15.59 37.95
N ALA A 506 -2.42 -16.83 37.63
CA ALA A 506 -1.67 -17.72 36.74
C ALA A 506 -1.39 -17.13 35.34
N CYS A 507 -2.31 -16.31 34.80
CA CYS A 507 -2.10 -15.63 33.52
C CYS A 507 -1.13 -14.45 33.61
N VAL A 508 -1.01 -13.82 34.78
CA VAL A 508 -0.05 -12.75 35.05
C VAL A 508 1.35 -13.34 35.19
N ASP A 509 1.47 -14.43 35.95
CA ASP A 509 2.77 -15.06 36.24
C ASP A 509 3.43 -15.70 35.01
N ILE A 510 2.63 -16.25 34.09
CA ILE A 510 3.14 -16.86 32.86
C ILE A 510 3.42 -15.83 31.74
N CYS A 511 2.98 -14.58 31.90
CA CYS A 511 3.07 -13.60 30.81
C CYS A 511 4.51 -13.13 30.59
N PRO A 512 5.13 -13.39 29.42
CA PRO A 512 6.54 -13.07 29.20
C PRO A 512 6.84 -11.57 29.15
N THR A 513 5.83 -10.73 28.91
CA THR A 513 5.96 -9.27 28.82
C THR A 513 5.26 -8.52 29.95
N GLU A 514 4.73 -9.25 30.94
CA GLU A 514 3.98 -8.70 32.08
C GLU A 514 2.82 -7.76 31.66
N CYS A 515 2.22 -8.01 30.49
CA CYS A 515 1.22 -7.15 29.90
C CYS A 515 -0.16 -7.21 30.59
N ILE A 516 -0.39 -8.17 31.49
CA ILE A 516 -1.66 -8.38 32.20
C ILE A 516 -1.47 -7.99 33.67
N THR A 517 -2.37 -7.20 34.22
CA THR A 517 -2.36 -6.78 35.63
C THR A 517 -3.77 -6.84 36.22
N PHE A 518 -3.94 -7.46 37.39
CA PHE A 518 -5.15 -7.31 38.20
C PHE A 518 -4.95 -6.20 39.23
N THR A 519 -5.77 -5.17 39.21
CA THR A 519 -5.58 -3.98 40.05
C THR A 519 -6.90 -3.26 40.30
N ALA A 520 -6.97 -2.35 41.29
CA ALA A 520 -8.18 -1.52 41.48
C ALA A 520 -8.47 -0.71 40.21
N ASN A 521 -9.71 -0.33 39.92
CA ASN A 521 -10.00 0.52 38.76
C ASN A 521 -9.55 1.99 39.00
N GLY A 522 -9.47 2.81 37.96
CA GLY A 522 -9.06 4.22 38.09
C GLY A 522 -9.10 5.01 36.79
N GLU A 523 -8.70 6.27 36.82
CA GLU A 523 -8.51 7.08 35.62
C GLU A 523 -7.35 6.54 34.77
N GLU A 524 -7.45 6.67 33.43
CA GLU A 524 -6.50 6.03 32.50
C GLU A 524 -5.04 6.44 32.73
N GLY A 525 -4.78 7.73 32.98
CA GLY A 525 -3.44 8.24 33.20
C GLY A 525 -2.74 7.63 34.42
N ASP A 526 -3.47 7.45 35.53
CA ASP A 526 -2.99 6.76 36.72
C ASP A 526 -2.83 5.26 36.46
N LEU A 527 -3.86 4.65 35.87
CA LEU A 527 -3.93 3.21 35.64
C LEU A 527 -2.73 2.71 34.82
N ARG A 528 -2.38 3.41 33.74
CA ARG A 528 -1.22 3.09 32.87
C ARG A 528 0.12 3.07 33.61
N GLY A 529 0.27 3.90 34.65
CA GLY A 529 1.51 4.02 35.43
C GLY A 529 1.70 2.91 36.47
N ARG A 530 0.62 2.26 36.91
CA ARG A 530 0.64 1.21 37.95
C ARG A 530 0.40 -0.21 37.44
N LEU A 531 0.35 -0.39 36.11
CA LEU A 531 0.43 -1.73 35.50
C LEU A 531 1.82 -2.34 35.75
N LYS A 532 1.93 -3.67 35.79
CA LYS A 532 3.22 -4.36 35.94
C LYS A 532 4.22 -3.91 34.88
N ALA A 533 3.80 -3.92 33.61
CA ALA A 533 4.48 -3.24 32.52
C ALA A 533 3.82 -1.86 32.27
N PRO A 534 4.48 -0.72 32.55
CA PRO A 534 3.88 0.59 32.35
C PRO A 534 3.49 0.84 30.88
N ALA A 535 2.20 1.13 30.64
CA ALA A 535 1.64 1.30 29.30
C ALA A 535 1.85 2.73 28.77
N ARG A 536 3.06 3.00 28.26
CA ARG A 536 3.49 4.34 27.81
C ARG A 536 2.84 4.82 26.52
N ASN A 537 2.33 3.92 25.69
CA ASN A 537 1.69 4.26 24.42
C ASN A 537 0.21 4.60 24.62
N ALA A 538 -0.11 5.88 24.71
CA ALA A 538 -1.49 6.37 24.86
C ALA A 538 -2.35 6.19 23.61
N ASN A 539 -1.74 5.98 22.43
CA ASN A 539 -2.49 5.77 21.18
C ASN A 539 -3.07 4.35 21.10
N GLN A 540 -2.55 3.39 21.86
CA GLN A 540 -3.11 2.05 21.98
C GLN A 540 -4.07 2.00 23.18
N ALA A 541 -5.33 1.64 22.93
CA ALA A 541 -6.31 1.45 23.99
C ALA A 541 -5.93 0.26 24.90
N LEU A 542 -6.20 0.40 26.19
CA LEU A 542 -6.09 -0.70 27.15
C LEU A 542 -7.29 -1.66 27.02
N TYR A 543 -7.05 -2.96 27.20
CA TYR A 543 -8.11 -3.94 27.40
C TYR A 543 -8.47 -3.99 28.89
N VAL A 544 -9.63 -3.47 29.25
CA VAL A 544 -10.12 -3.43 30.63
C VAL A 544 -11.34 -4.33 30.79
N SER A 545 -11.31 -5.24 31.76
CA SER A 545 -12.50 -6.05 32.11
C SER A 545 -13.53 -5.25 32.90
N PRO A 546 -14.77 -5.74 33.00
CA PRO A 546 -15.66 -5.40 34.11
C PRO A 546 -15.01 -5.69 35.48
N GLU A 547 -15.59 -5.12 36.53
CA GLU A 547 -15.20 -5.43 37.91
C GLU A 547 -15.35 -6.93 38.20
N LEU A 548 -14.33 -7.47 38.88
CA LEU A 548 -14.23 -8.86 39.28
C LEU A 548 -14.74 -9.05 40.72
N LYS A 549 -14.66 -10.28 41.25
CA LYS A 549 -15.25 -10.63 42.55
C LYS A 549 -14.52 -9.95 43.72
N THR A 550 -13.28 -9.51 43.52
CA THR A 550 -12.49 -8.79 44.52
C THR A 550 -12.47 -7.26 44.34
N ASP A 551 -13.42 -6.70 43.57
CA ASP A 551 -13.49 -5.26 43.22
C ASP A 551 -12.27 -4.74 42.42
N ARG A 552 -11.42 -5.65 41.91
CA ARG A 552 -10.35 -5.38 40.96
C ARG A 552 -10.86 -5.45 39.52
N VAL A 553 -10.08 -4.92 38.60
CA VAL A 553 -10.22 -5.12 37.15
C VAL A 553 -8.98 -5.83 36.60
N MET A 554 -9.18 -6.63 35.56
CA MET A 554 -8.11 -7.11 34.69
C MET A 554 -7.82 -6.01 33.67
N VAL A 555 -6.56 -5.60 33.58
CA VAL A 555 -6.07 -4.67 32.57
C VAL A 555 -4.98 -5.36 31.78
N LYS A 556 -5.12 -5.34 30.45
CA LYS A 556 -4.10 -5.82 29.52
C LYS A 556 -3.64 -4.70 28.60
N ASP A 557 -2.33 -4.49 28.54
CA ASP A 557 -1.73 -3.61 27.54
C ASP A 557 -1.56 -4.38 26.23
N GLU A 558 -2.48 -4.11 25.30
CA GLU A 558 -2.40 -4.69 23.97
C GLU A 558 -1.15 -4.27 23.24
N ASN A 559 -0.46 -3.17 23.55
CA ASN A 559 0.72 -2.74 22.81
C ASN A 559 1.89 -3.73 22.97
N VAL A 560 2.10 -4.30 24.15
CA VAL A 560 3.25 -5.18 24.44
C VAL A 560 2.90 -6.67 24.52
N CYS A 561 1.62 -7.03 24.32
CA CYS A 561 1.22 -8.42 24.23
C CYS A 561 1.84 -9.10 23.00
N LEU A 562 2.40 -10.31 23.18
CA LEU A 562 2.94 -11.12 22.08
C LEU A 562 1.90 -12.00 21.39
N HIS A 563 0.66 -12.02 21.90
CA HIS A 563 -0.41 -12.91 21.45
C HIS A 563 -0.08 -14.41 21.52
N CYS A 564 0.99 -14.82 22.21
CA CYS A 564 1.47 -16.21 22.31
C CYS A 564 0.50 -17.25 22.92
N GLY A 565 -0.66 -16.83 23.46
CA GLY A 565 -1.67 -17.75 24.00
C GLY A 565 -1.34 -18.41 25.35
N MET A 566 -0.15 -18.18 25.94
CA MET A 566 0.23 -18.78 27.23
C MET A 566 -0.78 -18.50 28.35
N CYS A 567 -1.40 -17.32 28.37
CA CYS A 567 -2.46 -16.99 29.34
C CYS A 567 -3.71 -17.88 29.18
N ALA A 568 -4.06 -18.25 27.95
CA ALA A 568 -5.19 -19.11 27.63
C ALA A 568 -4.89 -20.60 27.82
N GLU A 569 -3.63 -21.00 27.68
CA GLU A 569 -3.17 -22.36 27.97
C GLU A 569 -3.06 -22.61 29.48
N ARG A 570 -2.55 -21.63 30.24
CA ARG A 570 -2.33 -21.75 31.68
C ARG A 570 -3.60 -21.53 32.51
N CYS A 571 -4.65 -20.93 31.94
CA CYS A 571 -5.86 -20.60 32.68
C CYS A 571 -6.66 -21.86 33.07
N PRO A 572 -6.78 -22.20 34.38
CA PRO A 572 -7.43 -23.43 34.82
C PRO A 572 -8.95 -23.45 34.60
N THR A 573 -9.56 -22.28 34.40
CA THR A 573 -11.02 -22.14 34.24
C THR A 573 -11.44 -21.82 32.81
N GLY A 574 -10.50 -21.67 31.89
CA GLY A 574 -10.80 -21.20 30.53
C GLY A 574 -11.30 -19.75 30.46
N ALA A 575 -11.03 -18.93 31.49
CA ALA A 575 -11.36 -17.50 31.47
C ALA A 575 -10.59 -16.71 30.39
N TRP A 576 -9.49 -17.24 29.90
CA TRP A 576 -8.79 -16.73 28.71
C TRP A 576 -8.98 -17.71 27.55
N ASP A 577 -9.34 -17.15 26.40
CA ASP A 577 -9.46 -17.86 25.14
C ASP A 577 -8.67 -17.15 24.03
N MET A 578 -8.24 -17.89 23.01
CA MET A 578 -7.68 -17.30 21.79
C MET A 578 -8.76 -17.33 20.71
N GLN A 579 -9.15 -16.16 20.25
CA GLN A 579 -10.22 -16.00 19.26
C GLN A 579 -9.70 -15.29 18.03
N ALA A 580 -9.83 -15.91 16.87
CA ALA A 580 -9.50 -15.28 15.60
C ALA A 580 -10.50 -14.15 15.35
N PHE A 581 -9.96 -12.93 15.26
CA PHE A 581 -10.69 -11.74 14.85
C PHE A 581 -10.69 -11.66 13.33
N TYR A 582 -11.89 -11.73 12.77
CA TYR A 582 -12.09 -11.54 11.33
C TYR A 582 -12.61 -10.14 11.08
N TYR A 583 -11.96 -9.45 10.14
CA TYR A 583 -12.38 -8.17 9.60
C TYR A 583 -12.42 -8.28 8.08
N GLU A 584 -13.58 -8.04 7.50
CA GLU A 584 -13.77 -7.99 6.05
C GLU A 584 -14.16 -6.58 5.65
N ILE A 585 -13.41 -5.99 4.71
CA ILE A 585 -13.73 -4.66 4.21
C ILE A 585 -15.14 -4.64 3.60
N ALA A 586 -15.78 -3.48 3.66
CA ALA A 586 -17.02 -3.28 2.92
C ALA A 586 -16.73 -3.34 1.42
N HIS A 587 -17.56 -4.07 0.69
CA HIS A 587 -17.58 -4.10 -0.77
C HIS A 587 -18.88 -3.49 -1.29
N ALA A 588 -18.89 -3.08 -2.56
CA ALA A 588 -20.12 -2.70 -3.24
C ALA A 588 -21.19 -3.81 -3.10
N GLY A 589 -22.46 -3.42 -2.98
CA GLY A 589 -23.56 -4.35 -2.79
C GLY A 589 -23.71 -4.93 -1.38
N ALA A 590 -22.82 -4.63 -0.43
CA ALA A 590 -23.02 -4.99 0.97
C ALA A 590 -24.32 -4.34 1.50
N GLU A 591 -25.15 -5.14 2.16
CA GLU A 591 -26.37 -4.65 2.80
C GLU A 591 -26.21 -4.62 4.32
N VAL A 592 -26.77 -3.59 4.96
CA VAL A 592 -26.92 -3.61 6.42
C VAL A 592 -27.84 -4.78 6.76
N PRO A 593 -27.44 -5.71 7.64
CA PRO A 593 -28.32 -6.80 8.05
C PRO A 593 -29.66 -6.21 8.51
N LYS A 594 -30.77 -6.67 7.92
CA LYS A 594 -32.11 -6.31 8.42
C LYS A 594 -32.18 -6.84 9.85
N ARG A 595 -32.20 -5.94 10.82
CA ARG A 595 -32.35 -6.26 12.25
C ARG A 595 -33.70 -6.91 12.53
#